data_AF-A0A7Z6UTE7-F1
#
_entry.id   AF-A0A7Z6UTE7-F1
#
_cell.length_a   1.000
_cell.length_b   1.000
_cell.length_c   1.000
_cell.angle_alpha   90.00
_cell.angle_beta   90.00
_cell.angle_gamma   90.00
#
_symmetry.space_group_name_H-M   'P 1'
#
loop_
_entity.id
_entity.type
_entity.pdbx_description
1 polymer ?
#
loop_
_entity_poly.entity_id
_entity_poly.type
_entity_poly.pdbx_seq_one_letter_code
_entity_poly.pdbx_strand_id
1 'polypeptide(L)'
;RARLAILSHNWRMATTSSAAEPRPTCQQETLSQADMLRRVVQHIPEKHFRMIRYFGFLANRVCGKYLPKVYEALKMATPGPTPKLYFVQMAKAFLNVDPFRCVLC
;
A
#
# COMPACT_ATOMS: atom_id res chain seq x y z
N ARG A 1 25.86 -14.30 -50.30
CA ARG A 1 24.64 -15.13 -50.48
C ARG A 1 24.00 -15.28 -49.09
N ALA A 2 22.79 -14.75 -48.92
CA ALA A 2 21.89 -14.83 -47.75
C ALA A 2 22.47 -14.41 -46.37
N ARG A 3 22.09 -13.26 -45.82
CA ARG A 3 20.82 -12.95 -45.10
C ARG A 3 21.07 -13.07 -43.60
N LEU A 4 20.97 -11.94 -42.88
CA LEU A 4 20.09 -11.79 -41.72
C LEU A 4 20.13 -10.33 -41.26
N ALA A 5 19.02 -9.65 -41.56
CA ALA A 5 18.70 -8.33 -41.07
C ALA A 5 18.39 -8.43 -39.57
N ILE A 6 19.09 -7.65 -38.75
CA ILE A 6 18.59 -7.28 -37.44
C ILE A 6 17.85 -5.96 -37.66
N LEU A 7 16.51 -6.04 -37.67
CA LEU A 7 15.66 -4.86 -37.71
C LEU A 7 16.02 -3.96 -36.54
N SER A 8 16.51 -2.76 -36.88
CA SER A 8 16.32 -1.59 -36.06
C SER A 8 14.81 -1.37 -35.91
N HIS A 9 14.24 -1.78 -34.77
CA HIS A 9 12.96 -1.23 -34.36
C HIS A 9 13.22 0.19 -33.84
N ASN A 10 13.32 1.09 -34.82
CA ASN A 10 13.12 2.52 -34.69
C ASN A 10 11.79 2.74 -33.95
N TRP A 11 11.86 2.99 -32.64
CA TRP A 11 10.80 3.69 -31.93
C TRP A 11 10.87 5.17 -32.33
N ARG A 12 10.53 5.44 -33.59
CA ARG A 12 10.22 6.78 -34.07
C ARG A 12 8.96 7.19 -33.33
N MET A 13 9.09 8.09 -32.35
CA MET A 13 7.96 8.72 -31.70
C MET A 13 7.07 9.33 -32.78
N ALA A 14 5.88 8.76 -32.95
CA ALA A 14 4.81 9.45 -33.63
C ALA A 14 4.38 10.59 -32.71
N THR A 15 4.95 11.78 -32.92
CA THR A 15 4.34 13.02 -32.47
C THR A 15 3.17 13.31 -33.41
N THR A 16 2.08 12.55 -33.27
CA THR A 16 0.78 13.06 -33.65
C THR A 16 0.40 14.09 -32.60
N SER A 17 0.50 15.35 -33.02
CA SER A 17 -0.11 16.51 -32.35
C SER A 17 -1.63 16.28 -32.28
N SER A 18 -2.07 15.44 -31.34
CA SER A 18 -3.41 15.56 -30.77
C SER A 18 -3.30 16.68 -29.74
N ALA A 19 -3.99 17.77 -30.01
CA ALA A 19 -4.13 18.91 -29.12
C ALA A 19 -4.22 18.44 -27.67
N ALA A 20 -3.36 18.98 -26.81
CA ALA A 20 -3.50 18.82 -25.38
C ALA A 20 -4.83 19.47 -24.97
N GLU A 21 -5.86 18.66 -24.79
CA GLU A 21 -7.13 19.06 -24.19
C GLU A 21 -6.81 19.84 -22.91
N PRO A 22 -7.37 21.04 -22.69
CA PRO A 22 -7.14 21.82 -21.48
C PRO A 22 -7.48 20.96 -20.27
N ARG A 23 -6.51 20.72 -19.38
CA ARG A 23 -6.78 20.08 -18.09
C ARG A 23 -7.90 20.87 -17.41
N PRO A 24 -8.96 20.21 -16.91
CA PRO A 24 -10.05 20.92 -16.25
C PRO A 24 -9.47 21.81 -15.17
N THR A 25 -9.83 23.09 -15.23
CA THR A 25 -9.44 24.08 -14.25
C THR A 25 -9.86 23.57 -12.87
N CYS A 26 -8.96 23.61 -11.89
CA CYS A 26 -9.31 23.27 -10.52
C CYS A 26 -10.32 24.30 -10.02
N GLN A 27 -11.61 23.96 -10.10
CA GLN A 27 -12.67 24.79 -9.55
C GLN A 27 -12.68 24.61 -8.04
N GLN A 28 -12.52 25.72 -7.32
CA GLN A 28 -12.55 25.74 -5.87
C GLN A 28 -13.95 26.12 -5.41
N GLU A 29 -14.55 25.29 -4.57
CA GLU A 29 -15.87 25.52 -3.99
C GLU A 29 -15.78 25.46 -2.47
N THR A 30 -16.42 26.40 -1.77
CA THR A 30 -16.58 26.35 -0.31
C THR A 30 -17.87 25.62 0.02
N LEU A 31 -17.77 24.53 0.78
CA LEU A 31 -18.90 23.66 1.12
C LEU A 31 -19.09 23.58 2.63
N SER A 32 -20.32 23.31 3.06
CA SER A 32 -20.59 22.87 4.43
C SER A 32 -19.95 21.49 4.68
N GLN A 33 -19.67 21.16 5.95
CA GLN A 33 -19.08 19.86 6.31
C GLN A 33 -19.95 18.68 5.83
N ALA A 34 -21.27 18.81 5.98
CA ALA A 34 -22.22 17.78 5.58
C ALA A 34 -22.22 17.55 4.07
N ASP A 35 -22.14 18.63 3.27
CA ASP A 35 -22.13 18.52 1.81
C ASP A 35 -20.81 17.98 1.29
N MET A 36 -19.69 18.31 1.94
CA MET A 36 -18.40 17.68 1.66
C MET A 36 -18.46 16.17 1.88
N LEU A 37 -18.96 15.72 3.04
CA LEU A 37 -19.11 14.30 3.36
C LEU A 37 -20.00 13.57 2.34
N ARG A 38 -21.13 14.17 1.94
CA ARG A 38 -22.03 13.60 0.93
C ARG A 38 -21.31 13.38 -0.40
N ARG A 39 -20.54 14.36 -0.88
CA ARG A 39 -19.77 14.24 -2.12
C ARG A 39 -18.72 13.14 -2.02
N VAL A 40 -18.00 13.05 -0.91
CA VAL A 40 -17.00 11.99 -0.70
C VAL A 40 -17.65 10.60 -0.77
N VAL A 41 -18.78 10.41 -0.09
CA VAL A 41 -19.50 9.12 -0.08
C VAL A 41 -19.99 8.74 -1.47
N GLN A 42 -20.48 9.70 -2.26
CA GLN A 42 -20.90 9.46 -3.66
C GLN A 42 -19.78 8.92 -4.55
N HIS A 43 -18.52 9.22 -4.22
CA HIS A 43 -17.36 8.77 -5.01
C HIS A 43 -16.84 7.40 -4.55
N ILE A 44 -17.40 6.81 -3.48
CA ILE A 44 -17.01 5.48 -3.01
C ILE A 44 -17.69 4.44 -3.92
N PRO A 45 -16.93 3.63 -4.68
CA PRO A 45 -17.49 2.62 -5.57
C PRO A 45 -18.30 1.58 -4.77
N GLU A 46 -19.48 1.21 -5.28
CA GLU A 46 -20.33 0.18 -4.65
C GLU A 46 -19.71 -1.22 -4.68
N LYS A 47 -18.87 -1.52 -5.68
CA LYS A 47 -18.23 -2.83 -5.88
C LYS A 47 -16.72 -2.68 -6.00
N HIS A 48 -15.98 -3.71 -5.55
CA HIS A 48 -14.52 -3.76 -5.55
C HIS A 48 -13.83 -2.68 -4.71
N PHE A 49 -14.54 -2.07 -3.76
CA PHE A 49 -13.88 -1.23 -2.77
C PHE A 49 -12.96 -2.10 -1.90
N ARG A 50 -11.66 -1.80 -1.92
CA ARG A 50 -10.69 -2.50 -1.08
C ARG A 50 -10.95 -2.12 0.37
N MET A 51 -11.21 -3.11 1.21
CA MET A 51 -11.31 -2.91 2.65
C MET A 51 -10.02 -2.26 3.18
N ILE A 52 -10.15 -1.10 3.82
CA ILE A 52 -9.04 -0.42 4.46
C ILE A 52 -8.86 -1.03 5.85
N ARG A 53 -7.85 -1.91 6.00
CA ARG A 53 -7.58 -2.60 7.27
C ARG A 53 -6.98 -1.69 8.34
N TYR A 54 -6.09 -0.78 7.93
CA TYR A 54 -5.41 0.15 8.83
C TYR A 54 -5.32 1.53 8.19
N PHE A 55 -5.85 2.55 8.86
CA PHE A 55 -5.85 3.94 8.40
C PHE A 55 -5.20 4.86 9.44
N GLY A 56 -4.85 6.08 9.02
CA GLY A 56 -4.26 7.08 9.89
C GLY A 56 -2.97 6.62 10.54
N PHE A 57 -2.86 6.77 11.87
CA PHE A 57 -1.67 6.38 12.62
C PHE A 57 -1.44 4.88 12.68
N LEU A 58 -2.43 4.04 12.35
CA LEU A 58 -2.27 2.58 12.33
C LEU A 58 -1.67 2.07 11.00
N ALA A 59 -1.55 2.91 9.98
CA ALA A 59 -0.99 2.49 8.70
C ALA A 59 0.48 2.03 8.84
N ASN A 60 0.83 0.87 8.28
CA ASN A 60 2.16 0.24 8.45
C ASN A 60 3.34 1.19 8.22
N ARG A 61 3.23 2.10 7.26
CA ARG A 61 4.28 3.08 6.92
C ARG A 61 4.60 4.05 8.06
N VAL A 62 3.61 4.39 8.89
CA VAL A 62 3.70 5.45 9.89
C VAL A 62 3.41 4.99 11.31
N CYS A 63 2.93 3.75 11.47
CA CYS A 63 2.56 3.15 12.75
C CYS A 63 3.70 3.22 13.77
N GLY A 64 4.92 2.81 13.41
CA GLY A 64 6.07 2.88 14.32
C GLY A 64 6.41 4.30 14.80
N LYS A 65 6.01 5.36 14.08
CA LYS A 65 6.30 6.75 14.45
C LYS A 65 5.19 7.39 15.30
N TYR A 66 3.93 7.12 14.98
CA TYR A 66 2.79 7.77 15.63
C TYR A 66 2.19 6.95 16.77
N LEU A 67 2.28 5.62 16.71
CA LEU A 67 1.69 4.76 17.72
C LEU A 67 2.27 5.03 19.13
N PRO A 68 3.60 5.23 19.32
CA PRO A 68 4.14 5.60 20.63
C PRO A 68 3.55 6.90 21.20
N LYS A 69 3.36 7.91 20.33
CA LYS A 69 2.76 9.20 20.73
C LYS A 69 1.31 9.06 21.18
N VAL A 70 0.57 8.14 20.56
CA VAL A 70 -0.80 7.81 20.96
C VAL A 70 -0.81 7.12 22.33
N TYR A 71 0.11 6.17 22.57
CA TYR A 71 0.27 5.55 23.89
C TYR A 71 0.57 6.59 24.99
N GLU A 72 1.48 7.53 24.72
CA GLU A 72 1.80 8.64 25.64
C GLU A 72 0.59 9.53 25.91
N ALA A 73 -0.12 9.95 24.86
CA ALA A 73 -1.31 10.80 24.99
C ALA A 73 -2.44 10.12 25.78
N LEU A 74 -2.58 8.80 25.62
CA LEU A 74 -3.56 7.98 26.33
C LEU A 74 -3.08 7.52 27.72
N LYS A 75 -1.85 7.86 28.13
CA LYS A 75 -1.22 7.41 29.39
C LYS A 75 -1.18 5.89 29.54
N MET A 76 -1.01 5.19 28.43
CA MET A 76 -0.94 3.74 28.37
C MET A 76 0.52 3.27 28.40
N ALA A 77 0.77 2.11 29.00
CA ALA A 77 2.08 1.49 28.95
C ALA A 77 2.45 1.14 27.49
N THR A 78 3.62 1.58 27.04
CA THR A 78 4.11 1.23 25.71
C THR A 78 4.51 -0.25 25.70
N PRO A 79 4.04 -1.05 24.74
CA PRO A 79 4.45 -2.44 24.64
C PRO A 79 5.96 -2.54 24.44
N GLY A 80 6.59 -3.50 25.12
CA GLY A 80 8.02 -3.75 25.00
C GLY A 80 8.43 -4.16 23.57
N PRO A 81 9.72 -4.12 23.26
CA PRO A 81 10.23 -4.57 21.96
C PRO A 81 9.82 -6.02 21.71
N THR A 82 9.18 -6.26 20.56
CA THR A 82 8.82 -7.63 20.16
C THR A 82 10.09 -8.41 19.80
N PRO A 83 10.22 -9.66 20.24
CA PRO A 83 11.35 -10.50 19.85
C PRO A 83 11.32 -10.69 18.33
N LYS A 84 12.50 -10.68 17.70
CA LYS A 84 12.61 -11.04 16.28
C LYS A 84 12.26 -12.52 16.13
N LEU A 85 11.11 -12.81 15.54
CA LEU A 85 10.71 -14.17 15.23
C LEU A 85 11.30 -14.57 13.88
N TYR A 86 12.06 -15.66 13.87
CA TYR A 86 12.55 -16.29 12.66
C TYR A 86 11.58 -17.39 12.19
N PHE A 87 11.64 -17.73 10.90
CA PHE A 87 10.81 -18.79 10.31
C PHE A 87 10.85 -20.08 11.14
N VAL A 88 12.04 -20.51 11.60
CA VAL A 88 12.22 -21.73 12.40
C VAL A 88 11.40 -21.68 13.68
N GLN A 89 11.43 -20.55 14.40
CA GLN A 89 10.72 -20.37 15.66
C GLN A 89 9.21 -20.38 15.44
N MET A 90 8.74 -19.74 14.37
CA MET A 90 7.31 -19.73 14.00
C MET A 90 6.82 -21.11 13.59
N ALA A 91 7.55 -21.79 12.70
CA ALA A 91 7.22 -23.13 12.25
C ALA A 91 7.23 -24.15 13.38
N LYS A 92 8.22 -24.06 14.28
CA LYS A 92 8.30 -24.91 15.48
C LYS A 92 7.15 -24.66 16.45
N ALA A 93 6.77 -23.40 16.68
CA ALA A 93 5.63 -23.07 17.54
C ALA A 93 4.29 -23.54 16.93
N PHE A 94 4.16 -23.48 15.60
CA PHE A 94 2.94 -23.91 14.91
C PHE A 94 2.81 -25.44 14.81
N LEU A 95 3.89 -26.12 14.43
CA LEU A 95 3.90 -27.57 14.18
C LEU A 95 4.28 -28.40 15.40
N ASN A 96 4.75 -27.77 16.49
CA ASN A 96 5.38 -28.42 17.66
C ASN A 96 6.56 -29.33 17.31
N VAL A 97 7.07 -29.27 16.08
CA VAL A 97 8.18 -30.06 15.56
C VAL A 97 9.15 -29.10 14.89
N ASP A 98 10.45 -29.32 15.09
CA ASP A 98 11.48 -28.52 14.46
C ASP A 98 11.59 -28.88 12.97
N PRO A 99 11.31 -27.94 12.03
CA PRO A 99 11.34 -28.23 10.60
C PRO A 99 12.73 -28.57 10.05
N PHE A 100 13.81 -28.28 10.78
CA PHE A 100 15.18 -28.62 10.36
C PHE A 100 15.71 -29.87 11.06
N ARG A 101 14.95 -30.44 12.00
CA ARG A 101 15.33 -31.68 12.65
C ARG A 101 14.97 -32.85 11.73
N CYS A 102 15.98 -33.63 11.38
CA CYS A 102 15.81 -34.89 10.69
C CYS A 102 14.94 -35.84 11.53
N VAL A 103 13.89 -36.41 10.93
CA VAL A 103 12.99 -37.37 11.59
C VAL A 103 13.69 -38.72 11.83
N LEU A 104 14.78 -38.99 11.11
CA LEU A 104 15.46 -40.29 11.06
C LEU A 104 16.83 -40.34 11.78
N CYS A 105 17.31 -39.23 12.36
CA CYS A 105 18.71 -39.08 12.82
C CYS A 105 18.88 -38.98 14.35
#